data_AF-A0A3N5Z7J3-F1
#
_entry.id   AF-A0A3N5Z7J3-F1
#
_cell.length_a   1.000
_cell.length_b   1.000
_cell.length_c   1.000
_cell.angle_alpha   90.00
_cell.angle_beta   90.00
_cell.angle_gamma   90.00
#
_symmetry.space_group_name_H-M   'P 1'
#
loop_
_entity.id
_entity.type
_entity.pdbx_description
1 polymer ?
#
loop_
_entity_poly.entity_id
_entity_poly.type
_entity_poly.pdbx_seq_one_letter_code
_entity_poly.pdbx_strand_id
1 'polypeptide(L)'
;MIKKIISGGQTGADQAALDIAMKLDIPYGGWVPKGRLTEDGPLPEKYHLQEMVTSGYPERTEQNVIDSDGTLIFSHGELSGGSRLTRELAGKHGRPYLHINLNTINAFHAAQKIKSWTIENHIEILNVAGPRASNDPDIYESVSNILEAFFYLDMMGAVPFESEGNALYQDGNQNFRNYPGTIEEAVNQLSRNMALKDKVTVANMTEREMEALYPRLEKYIRVNFGLMSGNDDLMRSCMVDLNIKNPDYRDAVEVILKSFWKMLRNTHRLKIVK
;
A
#
# COMPACT_ATOMS: atom_id res chain seq x y z
N MET A 1 -10.70 3.68 3.00
CA MET A 1 -9.93 3.51 1.75
C MET A 1 -9.57 4.90 1.27
N ILE A 2 -8.31 5.13 0.91
CA ILE A 2 -7.84 6.44 0.44
C ILE A 2 -8.45 6.72 -0.94
N LYS A 3 -9.12 7.87 -1.06
CA LYS A 3 -9.71 8.37 -2.30
C LYS A 3 -8.79 9.34 -3.02
N LYS A 4 -7.92 10.05 -2.29
CA LYS A 4 -7.00 11.02 -2.88
C LYS A 4 -5.72 11.17 -2.05
N ILE A 5 -4.58 11.33 -2.73
CA ILE A 5 -3.32 11.76 -2.10
C ILE A 5 -3.11 13.24 -2.43
N ILE A 6 -2.76 14.05 -1.43
CA ILE A 6 -2.29 15.41 -1.66
C ILE A 6 -0.90 15.64 -1.10
N SER A 7 -0.16 16.55 -1.72
CA SER A 7 1.13 16.99 -1.25
C SER A 7 1.49 18.37 -1.82
N GLY A 8 2.53 19.02 -1.29
CA GLY A 8 2.94 20.35 -1.74
C GLY A 8 4.06 20.37 -2.78
N GLY A 9 4.34 19.24 -3.42
CA GLY A 9 5.18 19.14 -4.62
C GLY A 9 6.68 19.40 -4.39
N GLN A 10 7.15 19.56 -3.16
CA GLN A 10 8.59 19.68 -2.90
C GLN A 10 9.33 18.41 -3.36
N THR A 11 10.63 18.51 -3.64
CA THR A 11 11.46 17.31 -3.82
C THR A 11 11.41 16.40 -2.57
N GLY A 12 11.88 15.15 -2.69
CA GLY A 12 11.87 14.21 -1.58
C GLY A 12 10.48 13.62 -1.34
N ALA A 13 9.98 13.72 -0.11
CA ALA A 13 8.76 13.02 0.31
C ALA A 13 7.49 13.46 -0.46
N ASP A 14 7.39 14.75 -0.77
CA ASP A 14 6.21 15.31 -1.43
C ASP A 14 6.05 14.74 -2.86
N GLN A 15 7.12 14.78 -3.66
CA GLN A 15 7.13 14.18 -5.01
C GLN A 15 7.01 12.65 -4.99
N ALA A 16 7.62 11.96 -4.04
CA ALA A 16 7.45 10.50 -3.87
C ALA A 16 5.97 10.12 -3.72
N ALA A 17 5.21 10.87 -2.92
CA ALA A 17 3.79 10.64 -2.73
C ALA A 17 2.99 10.82 -4.03
N LEU A 18 3.30 11.86 -4.81
CA LEU A 18 2.63 12.14 -6.09
C LEU A 18 2.97 11.07 -7.14
N ASP A 19 4.23 10.66 -7.23
CA ASP A 19 4.66 9.62 -8.18
C ASP A 19 4.03 8.26 -7.83
N ILE A 20 3.90 7.90 -6.55
CA ILE A 20 3.16 6.69 -6.14
C ILE A 20 1.66 6.81 -6.46
N ALA A 21 1.05 7.98 -6.24
CA ALA A 21 -0.34 8.20 -6.61
C ALA A 21 -0.56 7.99 -8.12
N MET A 22 0.32 8.56 -8.95
CA MET A 22 0.30 8.38 -10.41
C MET A 22 0.53 6.91 -10.80
N LYS A 23 1.52 6.24 -10.20
CA LYS A 23 1.85 4.83 -10.47
C LYS A 23 0.67 3.90 -10.19
N LEU A 24 -0.07 4.14 -9.12
CA LEU A 24 -1.18 3.29 -8.67
C LEU A 24 -2.56 3.79 -9.12
N ASP A 25 -2.60 4.78 -10.00
CA ASP A 25 -3.83 5.42 -10.51
C ASP A 25 -4.76 5.88 -9.37
N ILE A 26 -4.18 6.47 -8.34
CA ILE A 26 -4.89 7.08 -7.22
C ILE A 26 -5.07 8.57 -7.55
N PRO A 27 -6.28 9.13 -7.43
CA PRO A 27 -6.47 10.56 -7.60
C PRO A 27 -5.49 11.35 -6.74
N TYR A 28 -4.88 12.39 -7.31
CA TYR A 28 -3.91 13.21 -6.59
C TYR A 28 -4.17 14.70 -6.78
N GLY A 29 -3.50 15.52 -5.97
CA GLY A 29 -3.57 16.98 -6.05
C GLY A 29 -2.76 17.63 -4.94
N GLY A 30 -3.12 18.86 -4.59
CA GLY A 30 -2.47 19.60 -3.51
C GLY A 30 -2.04 20.99 -3.93
N TRP A 31 -1.58 21.74 -2.94
CA TRP A 31 -1.25 23.15 -3.07
C TRP A 31 0.26 23.37 -3.13
N VAL A 32 0.70 24.13 -4.12
CA VAL A 32 2.10 24.55 -4.30
C VAL A 32 2.22 26.07 -4.20
N PRO A 33 3.41 26.62 -3.91
CA PRO A 33 3.60 28.07 -3.95
C PRO A 33 3.32 28.64 -5.34
N LYS A 34 2.95 29.93 -5.41
CA LYS A 34 2.89 30.69 -6.66
C LYS A 34 4.20 30.56 -7.45
N GLY A 35 4.10 30.24 -8.73
CA GLY A 35 5.24 29.93 -9.60
C GLY A 35 5.72 28.48 -9.46
N ARG A 36 4.94 27.61 -8.81
CA ARG A 36 5.20 26.18 -8.62
C ARG A 36 6.56 25.91 -7.97
N LEU A 37 7.00 26.75 -7.05
CA LEU A 37 8.38 26.74 -6.54
C LEU A 37 8.72 25.46 -5.75
N THR A 38 9.85 24.84 -6.09
CA THR A 38 10.52 23.77 -5.33
C THR A 38 12.00 24.12 -5.13
N GLU A 39 12.79 23.28 -4.45
CA GLU A 39 14.24 23.52 -4.32
C GLU A 39 14.99 23.41 -5.66
N ASP A 40 14.54 22.55 -6.57
CA ASP A 40 15.17 22.28 -7.86
C ASP A 40 14.54 23.10 -9.00
N GLY A 41 13.92 24.23 -8.65
CA GLY A 41 13.19 25.09 -9.57
C GLY A 41 11.69 24.79 -9.64
N PRO A 42 10.98 25.23 -10.69
CA PRO A 42 9.54 25.01 -10.81
C PRO A 42 9.18 23.51 -10.91
N LEU A 43 8.12 23.11 -10.20
CA LEU A 43 7.58 21.76 -10.24
C LEU A 43 7.16 21.40 -11.68
N PRO A 44 7.62 20.27 -12.24
CA PRO A 44 7.28 19.87 -13.59
C PRO A 44 5.77 19.83 -13.87
N GLU A 45 5.38 20.13 -15.11
CA GLU A 45 3.99 20.18 -15.57
C GLU A 45 3.28 18.82 -15.53
N LYS A 46 4.03 17.71 -15.43
CA LYS A 46 3.43 16.37 -15.26
C LYS A 46 2.57 16.25 -13.99
N TYR A 47 2.79 17.14 -13.01
CA TYR A 47 2.05 17.16 -11.75
C TYR A 47 0.90 18.19 -11.79
N HIS A 48 -0.34 17.72 -11.84
CA HIS A 48 -1.54 18.57 -11.88
C HIS A 48 -1.95 19.10 -10.48
N LEU A 49 -1.22 20.08 -9.97
CA LEU A 49 -1.42 20.71 -8.65
C LEU A 49 -1.98 22.14 -8.74
N GLN A 50 -2.54 22.64 -7.64
CA GLN A 50 -3.12 23.97 -7.51
C GLN A 50 -2.08 24.98 -6.99
N GLU A 51 -1.93 26.12 -7.64
CA GLU A 51 -1.04 27.19 -7.15
C GLU A 51 -1.74 28.06 -6.10
N MET A 52 -1.00 28.35 -5.02
CA MET A 52 -1.36 29.39 -4.07
C MET A 52 -1.23 30.77 -4.71
N VAL A 53 -1.92 31.77 -4.14
CA VAL A 53 -1.74 33.19 -4.52
C VAL A 53 -0.39 33.73 -4.06
N THR A 54 0.20 33.12 -3.02
CA THR A 54 1.49 33.52 -2.43
C THR A 54 2.59 32.53 -2.80
N SER A 55 3.84 33.00 -2.83
CA SER A 55 5.03 32.17 -3.08
C SER A 55 5.62 31.55 -1.80
N GLY A 56 4.96 31.73 -0.65
CA GLY A 56 5.44 31.24 0.63
C GLY A 56 5.19 29.74 0.82
N TYR A 57 6.21 29.05 1.35
CA TYR A 57 6.11 27.63 1.70
C TYR A 57 5.18 27.34 2.90
N PRO A 58 5.12 28.15 3.96
CA PRO A 58 4.19 27.91 5.07
C PRO A 58 2.73 27.86 4.64
N GLU A 59 2.31 28.75 3.73
CA GLU A 59 0.92 28.92 3.29
C GLU A 59 0.43 27.69 2.53
N ARG A 60 1.24 27.19 1.58
CA ARG A 60 0.89 25.93 0.88
C ARG A 60 0.87 24.74 1.84
N THR A 61 1.76 24.71 2.83
CA THR A 61 1.80 23.62 3.82
C THR A 61 0.54 23.63 4.68
N GLU A 62 0.13 24.80 5.16
CA GLU A 62 -1.11 24.97 5.92
C GLU A 62 -2.33 24.58 5.09
N GLN A 63 -2.41 25.01 3.82
CA GLN A 63 -3.54 24.67 2.97
C GLN A 63 -3.65 23.15 2.70
N ASN A 64 -2.53 22.45 2.47
CA ASN A 64 -2.55 20.99 2.32
C ASN A 64 -2.98 20.26 3.62
N VAL A 65 -2.65 20.81 4.79
CA VAL A 65 -3.15 20.28 6.07
C VAL A 65 -4.66 20.49 6.19
N ILE A 66 -5.16 21.68 5.84
CA ILE A 66 -6.60 22.02 5.94
C ILE A 66 -7.44 21.14 5.01
N ASP A 67 -6.99 20.94 3.78
CA ASP A 67 -7.73 20.24 2.71
C ASP A 67 -7.55 18.71 2.72
N SER A 68 -6.98 18.15 3.79
CA SER A 68 -6.89 16.70 4.01
C SER A 68 -7.65 16.25 5.25
N ASP A 69 -7.96 14.95 5.29
CA ASP A 69 -8.54 14.31 6.47
C ASP A 69 -7.47 13.96 7.50
N GLY A 70 -6.23 13.75 7.06
CA GLY A 70 -5.08 13.55 7.94
C GLY A 70 -3.76 13.69 7.21
N THR A 71 -2.70 13.94 7.97
CA THR A 71 -1.35 14.18 7.44
C THR A 71 -0.35 13.12 7.89
N LEU A 72 0.23 12.40 6.93
CA LEU A 72 1.32 11.46 7.12
C LEU A 72 2.66 12.16 6.89
N ILE A 73 3.53 12.13 7.90
CA ILE A 73 4.82 12.84 7.89
C ILE A 73 5.95 11.82 8.01
N PHE A 74 6.90 11.85 7.07
CA PHE A 74 8.10 11.01 7.08
C PHE A 74 9.35 11.82 7.43
N SER A 75 10.30 11.18 8.12
CA SER A 75 11.67 11.69 8.30
C SER A 75 12.63 10.57 8.75
N HIS A 76 13.93 10.76 8.53
CA HIS A 76 14.96 10.09 9.31
C HIS A 76 15.25 10.92 10.59
N GLY A 77 14.77 10.43 11.74
CA GLY A 77 14.91 11.12 13.02
C GLY A 77 13.77 12.07 13.35
N GLU A 78 14.02 13.01 14.25
CA GLU A 78 13.04 13.99 14.73
C GLU A 78 12.60 14.97 13.63
N LEU A 79 11.36 15.45 13.73
CA LEU A 79 10.83 16.43 12.79
C LEU A 79 11.54 17.78 12.93
N SER A 80 12.00 18.31 11.81
CA SER A 80 12.65 19.63 11.73
C SER A 80 12.08 20.45 10.57
N GLY A 81 12.42 21.74 10.52
CA GLY A 81 12.05 22.65 9.42
C GLY A 81 10.57 22.59 9.03
N GLY A 82 10.32 22.41 7.73
CA GLY A 82 8.97 22.32 7.15
C GLY A 82 8.15 21.15 7.71
N SER A 83 8.75 19.99 7.94
CA SER A 83 8.03 18.82 8.50
C SER A 83 7.55 19.06 9.93
N ARG A 84 8.34 19.77 10.74
CA ARG A 84 7.91 20.19 12.09
C ARG A 84 6.76 21.18 12.03
N LEU A 85 6.83 22.17 11.13
CA LEU A 85 5.75 23.11 10.87
C LEU A 85 4.46 22.38 10.45
N THR A 86 4.55 21.38 9.57
CA THR A 86 3.41 20.55 9.15
C THR A 86 2.71 19.91 10.36
N ARG A 87 3.47 19.32 11.30
CA ARG A 87 2.91 18.76 12.54
C ARG A 87 2.21 19.83 13.38
N GLU A 88 2.85 20.98 13.57
CA GLU A 88 2.30 22.10 14.36
C GLU A 88 0.98 22.60 13.74
N LEU A 89 0.92 22.71 12.41
CA LEU A 89 -0.29 23.10 11.68
C LEU A 89 -1.39 22.04 11.76
N ALA A 90 -1.05 20.74 11.68
CA ALA A 90 -2.03 19.67 11.87
C ALA A 90 -2.67 19.76 13.27
N GLY A 91 -1.86 19.95 14.31
CA GLY A 91 -2.35 20.18 15.67
C GLY A 91 -3.22 21.44 15.79
N LYS A 92 -2.78 22.55 15.20
CA LYS A 92 -3.53 23.83 15.18
C LYS A 92 -4.93 23.68 14.58
N HIS A 93 -5.06 22.91 13.50
CA HIS A 93 -6.32 22.73 12.77
C HIS A 93 -7.13 21.50 13.22
N GLY A 94 -6.72 20.83 14.28
CA GLY A 94 -7.41 19.64 14.79
C GLY A 94 -7.41 18.47 13.79
N ARG A 95 -6.42 18.41 12.89
CA ARG A 95 -6.28 17.33 11.90
C ARG A 95 -5.38 16.23 12.48
N PRO A 96 -5.77 14.94 12.38
CA PRO A 96 -4.92 13.84 12.80
C PRO A 96 -3.64 13.83 11.96
N TYR A 97 -2.52 13.51 12.61
CA TYR A 97 -1.26 13.28 11.93
C TYR A 97 -0.58 12.00 12.42
N LEU A 98 0.20 11.39 11.55
CA LEU A 98 1.06 10.27 11.88
C LEU A 98 2.49 10.59 11.46
N HIS A 99 3.43 10.50 12.40
CA HIS A 99 4.85 10.58 12.11
C HIS A 99 5.45 9.17 11.99
N ILE A 100 6.12 8.93 10.87
CA ILE A 100 6.95 7.74 10.61
C ILE A 100 8.42 8.16 10.66
N ASN A 101 9.09 7.81 11.75
CA ASN A 101 10.53 7.98 11.90
C ASN A 101 11.27 6.74 11.36
N LEU A 102 11.85 6.87 10.18
CA LEU A 102 12.48 5.79 9.42
C LEU A 102 13.74 5.21 10.10
N ASN A 103 14.34 5.92 11.07
CA ASN A 103 15.43 5.37 11.87
C ASN A 103 14.97 4.33 12.90
N THR A 104 13.66 4.24 13.15
CA THR A 104 13.09 3.46 14.25
C THR A 104 12.09 2.40 13.81
N ILE A 105 11.69 2.41 12.54
CA ILE A 105 10.66 1.53 12.01
C ILE A 105 11.04 1.07 10.60
N ASN A 106 10.94 -0.23 10.36
CA ASN A 106 11.13 -0.78 9.01
C ASN A 106 9.91 -0.48 8.12
N ALA A 107 10.12 -0.60 6.80
CA ALA A 107 9.10 -0.24 5.81
C ALA A 107 7.78 -1.02 5.96
N PHE A 108 7.85 -2.31 6.24
CA PHE A 108 6.66 -3.16 6.38
C PHE A 108 5.81 -2.77 7.60
N HIS A 109 6.45 -2.61 8.76
CA HIS A 109 5.77 -2.15 9.97
C HIS A 109 5.24 -0.71 9.81
N ALA A 110 5.95 0.16 9.10
CA ALA A 110 5.46 1.49 8.76
C ALA A 110 4.17 1.41 7.94
N ALA A 111 4.15 0.61 6.89
CA ALA A 111 2.98 0.41 6.03
C ALA A 111 1.77 -0.16 6.81
N GLN A 112 1.99 -1.10 7.73
CA GLN A 112 0.94 -1.60 8.63
C GLN A 112 0.41 -0.51 9.56
N LYS A 113 1.31 0.27 10.18
CA LYS A 113 0.94 1.36 11.08
C LYS A 113 0.14 2.44 10.36
N ILE A 114 0.54 2.80 9.14
CA ILE A 114 -0.20 3.73 8.28
C ILE A 114 -1.59 3.18 8.00
N LYS A 115 -1.72 1.90 7.64
CA LYS A 115 -3.03 1.28 7.37
C LYS A 115 -3.96 1.32 8.57
N SER A 116 -3.50 0.95 9.76
CA SER A 116 -4.33 1.01 10.96
C SER A 116 -4.77 2.44 11.25
N TRP A 117 -3.82 3.38 11.21
CA TRP A 117 -4.09 4.79 11.47
C TRP A 117 -5.10 5.41 10.49
N THR A 118 -5.01 5.10 9.19
CA THR A 118 -5.96 5.63 8.18
C THR A 118 -7.37 5.08 8.39
N ILE A 119 -7.50 3.81 8.82
CA ILE A 119 -8.80 3.21 9.14
C ILE A 119 -9.39 3.83 10.41
N GLU A 120 -8.61 3.90 11.49
CA GLU A 120 -9.02 4.42 12.80
C GLU A 120 -9.48 5.89 12.72
N ASN A 121 -8.86 6.69 11.84
CA ASN A 121 -9.16 8.12 11.70
C ASN A 121 -10.06 8.43 10.49
N HIS A 122 -10.61 7.42 9.82
CA HIS A 122 -11.48 7.56 8.65
C HIS A 122 -10.90 8.47 7.55
N ILE A 123 -9.61 8.31 7.25
CA ILE A 123 -8.91 9.16 6.29
C ILE A 123 -9.27 8.74 4.87
N GLU A 124 -9.79 9.68 4.08
CA GLU A 124 -10.06 9.49 2.65
C GLU A 124 -9.13 10.35 1.79
N ILE A 125 -8.81 11.58 2.22
CA ILE A 125 -7.84 12.47 1.60
C ILE A 125 -6.59 12.50 2.47
N LEU A 126 -5.52 11.85 2.00
CA LEU A 126 -4.25 11.72 2.72
C LEU A 126 -3.27 12.80 2.25
N ASN A 127 -2.89 13.72 3.13
CA ASN A 127 -1.73 14.59 2.89
C ASN A 127 -0.45 13.84 3.25
N VAL A 128 0.56 13.89 2.38
CA VAL A 128 1.89 13.32 2.65
C VAL A 128 2.92 14.44 2.63
N ALA A 129 3.76 14.47 3.68
CA ALA A 129 4.81 15.46 3.86
C ALA A 129 6.12 14.83 4.36
N GLY A 130 7.22 15.55 4.16
CA GLY A 130 8.52 15.18 4.69
C GLY A 130 9.62 16.15 4.26
N PRO A 131 10.89 15.86 4.57
CA PRO A 131 12.00 16.70 4.14
C PRO A 131 12.13 16.72 2.61
N ARG A 132 12.67 17.84 2.13
CA ARG A 132 13.18 17.99 0.75
C ARG A 132 14.42 17.12 0.52
N ALA A 133 14.69 16.75 -0.73
CA ALA A 133 15.78 15.84 -1.07
C ALA A 133 17.16 16.36 -0.63
N SER A 134 17.42 17.67 -0.72
CA SER A 134 18.69 18.25 -0.24
C SER A 134 18.93 18.10 1.26
N ASN A 135 17.86 17.94 2.06
CA ASN A 135 17.96 17.72 3.50
C ASN A 135 18.08 16.23 3.86
N ASP A 136 17.52 15.35 3.02
CA ASP A 136 17.46 13.91 3.24
C ASP A 136 17.39 13.19 1.88
N PRO A 137 18.55 12.81 1.29
CA PRO A 137 18.60 12.24 -0.05
C PRO A 137 17.85 10.91 -0.21
N ASP A 138 17.74 10.13 0.86
CA ASP A 138 17.15 8.79 0.86
C ASP A 138 15.62 8.80 1.11
N ILE A 139 15.05 9.98 1.42
CA ILE A 139 13.64 10.09 1.80
C ILE A 139 12.70 9.70 0.66
N TYR A 140 13.03 10.06 -0.59
CA TYR A 140 12.16 9.81 -1.74
C TYR A 140 11.91 8.31 -1.93
N GLU A 141 12.99 7.52 -1.95
CA GLU A 141 12.91 6.07 -2.13
C GLU A 141 12.19 5.41 -0.96
N SER A 142 12.52 5.82 0.27
CA SER A 142 11.92 5.29 1.49
C SER A 142 10.40 5.53 1.52
N VAL A 143 9.96 6.75 1.22
CA VAL A 143 8.53 7.10 1.15
C VAL A 143 7.84 6.33 0.04
N SER A 144 8.46 6.23 -1.14
CA SER A 144 7.90 5.50 -2.28
C SER A 144 7.63 4.04 -1.93
N ASN A 145 8.64 3.35 -1.39
CA ASN A 145 8.55 1.94 -1.01
C ASN A 145 7.49 1.69 0.08
N ILE A 146 7.41 2.59 1.08
CA ILE A 146 6.43 2.45 2.17
C ILE A 146 5.01 2.72 1.70
N LEU A 147 4.80 3.76 0.90
CA LEU A 147 3.47 4.07 0.37
C LEU A 147 3.00 2.98 -0.58
N GLU A 148 3.88 2.49 -1.45
CA GLU A 148 3.59 1.36 -2.32
C GLU A 148 3.17 0.13 -1.51
N ALA A 149 3.97 -0.26 -0.51
CA ALA A 149 3.61 -1.33 0.40
C ALA A 149 2.26 -1.05 1.09
N PHE A 150 2.05 0.15 1.63
CA PHE A 150 0.78 0.53 2.28
C PHE A 150 -0.43 0.33 1.35
N PHE A 151 -0.37 0.82 0.11
CA PHE A 151 -1.49 0.68 -0.82
C PHE A 151 -1.71 -0.77 -1.23
N TYR A 152 -0.64 -1.54 -1.40
CA TYR A 152 -0.75 -2.98 -1.59
C TYR A 152 -1.42 -3.68 -0.40
N LEU A 153 -1.02 -3.32 0.82
CA LEU A 153 -1.66 -3.80 2.05
C LEU A 153 -3.12 -3.37 2.14
N ASP A 154 -3.51 -2.20 1.61
CA ASP A 154 -4.89 -1.71 1.57
C ASP A 154 -5.74 -2.49 0.55
N MET A 155 -5.26 -2.64 -0.69
CA MET A 155 -5.91 -3.41 -1.77
C MET A 155 -6.20 -4.86 -1.34
N MET A 156 -5.24 -5.50 -0.67
CA MET A 156 -5.40 -6.87 -0.18
C MET A 156 -6.30 -6.98 1.06
N GLY A 157 -6.66 -5.84 1.68
CA GLY A 157 -7.57 -5.76 2.83
C GLY A 157 -9.05 -5.90 2.48
N ALA A 158 -9.40 -5.91 1.18
CA ALA A 158 -10.74 -6.25 0.72
C ALA A 158 -11.02 -7.77 0.79
N VAL A 159 -9.99 -8.58 1.05
CA VAL A 159 -10.13 -10.00 1.32
C VAL A 159 -10.50 -10.14 2.81
N PRO A 160 -11.70 -10.67 3.17
CA PRO A 160 -12.14 -10.74 4.56
C PRO A 160 -11.13 -11.52 5.39
N PHE A 161 -10.40 -10.82 6.26
CA PHE A 161 -9.62 -11.41 7.32
C PHE A 161 -10.56 -11.53 8.51
N GLU A 162 -11.40 -12.57 8.53
CA GLU A 162 -12.15 -12.87 9.74
C GLU A 162 -11.15 -13.14 10.87
N SER A 163 -11.41 -12.42 11.97
CA SER A 163 -10.58 -12.22 13.15
C SER A 163 -9.85 -13.46 13.67
N GLU A 164 -8.67 -13.23 14.27
CA GLU A 164 -7.82 -14.15 15.02
C GLU A 164 -8.51 -14.87 16.23
N GLY A 165 -9.84 -14.85 16.33
CA GLY A 165 -10.60 -15.39 17.47
C GLY A 165 -11.16 -16.80 17.33
N ASN A 166 -11.34 -17.35 16.13
CA ASN A 166 -12.10 -18.62 15.95
C ASN A 166 -11.32 -19.80 15.34
N ALA A 167 -10.01 -19.67 15.09
CA ALA A 167 -9.22 -20.78 14.55
C ALA A 167 -8.62 -21.72 15.60
N LEU A 168 -8.81 -21.44 16.90
CA LEU A 168 -8.23 -22.23 18.00
C LEU A 168 -9.25 -22.92 18.91
N TYR A 169 -10.55 -22.80 18.65
CA TYR A 169 -11.56 -23.59 19.35
C TYR A 169 -12.01 -24.76 18.48
N GLN A 170 -11.61 -25.94 18.92
CA GLN A 170 -12.15 -27.23 18.49
C GLN A 170 -13.67 -27.18 18.61
N ASP A 171 -14.38 -27.23 17.49
CA ASP A 171 -15.72 -27.78 17.46
C ASP A 171 -15.73 -28.92 16.44
N GLY A 172 -16.26 -30.06 16.86
CA GLY A 172 -16.18 -31.37 16.21
C GLY A 172 -17.04 -31.51 14.96
N ASN A 173 -17.14 -30.47 14.14
CA ASN A 173 -17.95 -30.43 12.93
C ASN A 173 -17.06 -30.03 11.74
N GLN A 174 -16.46 -31.02 11.08
CA GLN A 174 -15.57 -30.87 9.91
C GLN A 174 -16.25 -30.30 8.63
N ASN A 175 -17.42 -29.64 8.71
CA ASN A 175 -18.29 -29.49 7.54
C ASN A 175 -18.56 -28.07 6.99
N PHE A 176 -17.87 -26.99 7.40
CA PHE A 176 -18.20 -25.64 6.85
C PHE A 176 -17.03 -24.67 6.62
N ARG A 177 -15.82 -25.13 6.31
CA ARG A 177 -14.85 -24.26 5.61
C ARG A 177 -14.76 -24.71 4.17
N ASN A 178 -15.30 -23.90 3.26
CA ASN A 178 -15.22 -24.12 1.82
C ASN A 178 -13.80 -23.80 1.34
N TYR A 179 -12.86 -24.66 1.70
CA TYR A 179 -11.48 -24.57 1.27
C TYR A 179 -11.36 -24.96 -0.20
N PRO A 180 -10.48 -24.31 -0.97
CA PRO A 180 -10.20 -24.74 -2.32
C PRO A 180 -9.50 -26.09 -2.28
N GLY A 181 -9.95 -27.05 -3.09
CA GLY A 181 -9.33 -28.37 -3.24
C GLY A 181 -8.26 -28.42 -4.34
N THR A 182 -8.19 -27.39 -5.19
CA THR A 182 -7.19 -27.30 -6.27
C THR A 182 -6.50 -25.94 -6.33
N ILE A 183 -5.33 -25.88 -6.99
CA ILE A 183 -4.65 -24.60 -7.27
C ILE A 183 -5.59 -23.67 -8.05
N GLU A 184 -6.34 -24.17 -9.02
CA GLU A 184 -7.27 -23.36 -9.82
C GLU A 184 -8.38 -22.73 -8.95
N GLU A 185 -8.99 -23.51 -8.07
CA GLU A 185 -9.98 -23.00 -7.11
C GLU A 185 -9.38 -21.96 -6.16
N ALA A 186 -8.18 -22.22 -5.65
CA ALA A 186 -7.46 -21.31 -4.76
C ALA A 186 -7.18 -19.96 -5.43
N VAL A 187 -6.68 -20.01 -6.66
CA VAL A 187 -6.38 -18.83 -7.49
C VAL A 187 -7.65 -18.06 -7.85
N ASN A 188 -8.73 -18.77 -8.21
CA ASN A 188 -10.04 -18.17 -8.49
C ASN A 188 -10.63 -17.49 -7.24
N GLN A 189 -10.49 -18.11 -6.07
CA GLN A 189 -10.94 -17.54 -4.81
C GLN A 189 -10.17 -16.26 -4.43
N LEU A 190 -8.83 -16.25 -4.59
CA LEU A 190 -8.02 -15.04 -4.42
C LEU A 190 -8.51 -13.91 -5.34
N SER A 191 -8.75 -14.22 -6.62
CA SER A 191 -9.24 -13.24 -7.60
C SER A 191 -10.63 -12.73 -7.26
N ARG A 192 -11.57 -13.60 -6.85
CA ARG A 192 -12.94 -13.16 -6.51
C ARG A 192 -12.97 -12.12 -5.38
N ASN A 193 -12.03 -12.20 -4.45
CA ASN A 193 -11.96 -11.30 -3.30
C ASN A 193 -11.25 -9.97 -3.58
N MET A 194 -10.83 -9.71 -4.82
CA MET A 194 -10.17 -8.46 -5.22
C MET A 194 -11.06 -7.60 -6.12
N ALA A 195 -10.96 -6.27 -5.98
CA ALA A 195 -11.60 -5.36 -6.92
C ALA A 195 -10.94 -5.43 -8.30
N LEU A 196 -11.68 -5.06 -9.36
CA LEU A 196 -11.16 -5.08 -10.73
C LEU A 196 -9.89 -4.21 -10.89
N LYS A 197 -9.88 -3.03 -10.25
CA LYS A 197 -8.71 -2.14 -10.24
C LYS A 197 -7.48 -2.85 -9.69
N ASP A 198 -7.61 -3.51 -8.53
CA ASP A 198 -6.50 -4.21 -7.86
C ASP A 198 -5.98 -5.39 -8.68
N LYS A 199 -6.87 -6.12 -9.37
CA LYS A 199 -6.48 -7.19 -10.31
C LYS A 199 -5.61 -6.66 -11.44
N VAL A 200 -6.00 -5.53 -12.01
CA VAL A 200 -5.24 -4.86 -13.09
C VAL A 200 -3.90 -4.38 -12.54
N THR A 201 -3.85 -3.80 -11.34
CA THR A 201 -2.60 -3.39 -10.71
C THR A 201 -1.66 -4.57 -10.52
N VAL A 202 -2.10 -5.65 -9.85
CA VAL A 202 -1.29 -6.86 -9.62
C VAL A 202 -0.85 -7.53 -10.93
N ALA A 203 -1.70 -7.53 -11.96
CA ALA A 203 -1.37 -8.06 -13.28
C ALA A 203 -0.23 -7.30 -13.99
N ASN A 204 0.02 -6.04 -13.62
CA ASN A 204 1.07 -5.21 -14.22
C ASN A 204 2.30 -5.04 -13.33
N MET A 205 2.30 -5.62 -12.12
CA MET A 205 3.46 -5.64 -11.24
C MET A 205 4.66 -6.35 -11.87
N THR A 206 5.83 -5.97 -11.41
CA THR A 206 7.10 -6.69 -11.55
C THR A 206 7.17 -7.84 -10.54
N GLU A 207 8.15 -8.73 -10.71
CA GLU A 207 8.37 -9.85 -9.78
C GLU A 207 8.70 -9.35 -8.36
N ARG A 208 9.50 -8.29 -8.24
CA ARG A 208 9.85 -7.67 -6.95
C ARG A 208 8.63 -7.07 -6.23
N GLU A 209 7.76 -6.38 -6.97
CA GLU A 209 6.52 -5.83 -6.40
C GLU A 209 5.58 -6.95 -5.95
N MET A 210 5.52 -8.06 -6.70
CA MET A 210 4.76 -9.24 -6.32
C MET A 210 5.32 -9.92 -5.06
N GLU A 211 6.65 -10.05 -4.94
CA GLU A 211 7.33 -10.57 -3.74
C GLU A 211 7.01 -9.74 -2.49
N ALA A 212 6.83 -8.42 -2.61
CA ALA A 212 6.43 -7.57 -1.49
C ALA A 212 5.02 -7.92 -0.95
N LEU A 213 4.15 -8.52 -1.79
CA LEU A 213 2.82 -8.99 -1.38
C LEU A 213 2.86 -10.36 -0.68
N TYR A 214 3.93 -11.13 -0.89
CA TYR A 214 3.99 -12.54 -0.49
C TYR A 214 3.74 -12.76 1.00
N PRO A 215 4.35 -12.03 1.95
CA PRO A 215 4.13 -12.32 3.37
C PRO A 215 2.66 -12.21 3.81
N ARG A 216 1.91 -11.30 3.18
CA ARG A 216 0.48 -11.13 3.46
C ARG A 216 -0.38 -12.17 2.78
N LEU A 217 -0.14 -12.45 1.50
CA LEU A 217 -0.88 -13.51 0.82
C LEU A 217 -0.56 -14.88 1.43
N GLU A 218 0.69 -15.11 1.85
CA GLU A 218 1.09 -16.31 2.58
C GLU A 218 0.26 -16.45 3.86
N LYS A 219 0.22 -15.41 4.71
CA LYS A 219 -0.61 -15.45 5.94
C LYS A 219 -2.08 -15.72 5.61
N TYR A 220 -2.63 -15.07 4.58
CA TYR A 220 -4.00 -15.28 4.16
C TYR A 220 -4.26 -16.71 3.67
N ILE A 221 -3.46 -17.20 2.72
CA ILE A 221 -3.57 -18.54 2.12
C ILE A 221 -3.41 -19.61 3.19
N ARG A 222 -2.40 -19.48 4.06
CA ARG A 222 -2.12 -20.44 5.12
C ARG A 222 -3.30 -20.62 6.07
N VAL A 223 -3.99 -19.52 6.40
CA VAL A 223 -5.15 -19.54 7.31
C VAL A 223 -6.43 -19.96 6.59
N ASN A 224 -6.71 -19.34 5.44
CA ASN A 224 -8.02 -19.45 4.78
C ASN A 224 -8.13 -20.65 3.84
N PHE A 225 -7.03 -21.26 3.43
CA PHE A 225 -7.05 -22.48 2.60
C PHE A 225 -6.72 -23.74 3.42
N GLY A 226 -6.69 -23.65 4.75
CA GLY A 226 -6.57 -24.81 5.62
C GLY A 226 -5.23 -25.53 5.54
N LEU A 227 -4.15 -24.85 5.11
CA LEU A 227 -2.82 -25.46 4.98
C LEU A 227 -2.22 -25.91 6.32
N MET A 228 -2.67 -25.33 7.44
CA MET A 228 -2.27 -25.76 8.79
C MET A 228 -3.27 -26.73 9.43
N SER A 229 -4.48 -26.87 8.88
CA SER A 229 -5.58 -27.63 9.48
C SER A 229 -5.94 -28.92 8.73
N GLY A 230 -5.20 -29.29 7.68
CA GLY A 230 -5.36 -30.56 6.97
C GLY A 230 -6.09 -30.51 5.61
N ASN A 231 -5.81 -29.52 4.76
CA ASN A 231 -6.33 -29.50 3.38
C ASN A 231 -5.52 -30.41 2.43
N ASP A 232 -5.71 -31.72 2.55
CA ASP A 232 -4.96 -32.72 1.78
C ASP A 232 -5.24 -32.67 0.28
N ASP A 233 -6.44 -32.25 -0.13
CA ASP A 233 -6.81 -32.13 -1.56
C ASP A 233 -5.96 -31.04 -2.23
N LEU A 234 -5.89 -29.85 -1.63
CA LEU A 234 -5.06 -28.77 -2.15
C LEU A 234 -3.57 -29.13 -2.12
N MET A 235 -3.10 -29.79 -1.07
CA MET A 235 -1.71 -30.25 -0.98
C MET A 235 -1.37 -31.26 -2.07
N ARG A 236 -2.30 -32.19 -2.38
CA ARG A 236 -2.17 -33.10 -3.54
C ARG A 236 -2.16 -32.36 -4.87
N SER A 237 -3.00 -31.33 -5.04
CA SER A 237 -2.96 -30.48 -6.23
C SER A 237 -1.61 -29.75 -6.37
N CYS A 238 -1.04 -29.26 -5.27
CA CYS A 238 0.27 -28.61 -5.25
C CYS A 238 1.42 -29.58 -5.57
N MET A 239 1.34 -30.81 -5.03
CA MET A 239 2.31 -31.88 -5.28
C MET A 239 2.44 -32.20 -6.78
N VAL A 240 1.32 -32.28 -7.50
CA VAL A 240 1.30 -32.59 -8.94
C VAL A 240 1.95 -31.47 -9.76
N ASP A 241 1.66 -30.21 -9.45
CA ASP A 241 2.19 -29.07 -10.21
C ASP A 241 3.69 -28.84 -9.94
N LEU A 242 4.11 -28.98 -8.68
CA LEU A 242 5.51 -28.81 -8.27
C LEU A 242 6.40 -30.00 -8.62
N ASN A 243 5.81 -31.17 -8.91
CA ASN A 243 6.53 -32.43 -9.12
C ASN A 243 7.48 -32.80 -7.95
N ILE A 244 7.04 -32.55 -6.71
CA ILE A 244 7.75 -32.92 -5.48
C ILE A 244 6.93 -33.90 -4.66
N LYS A 245 7.59 -34.80 -3.92
CA LYS A 245 6.89 -35.91 -3.24
C LYS A 245 6.07 -35.48 -2.03
N ASN A 246 6.57 -34.53 -1.24
CA ASN A 246 5.96 -34.07 0.00
C ASN A 246 6.14 -32.54 0.11
N PRO A 247 5.31 -31.73 -0.58
CA PRO A 247 5.33 -30.28 -0.43
C PRO A 247 5.04 -29.90 1.04
N ASP A 248 5.80 -28.96 1.59
CA ASP A 248 5.40 -28.28 2.82
C ASP A 248 4.40 -27.14 2.51
N TYR A 249 3.88 -26.48 3.55
CA TYR A 249 2.90 -25.40 3.35
C TYR A 249 3.50 -24.19 2.60
N ARG A 250 4.81 -23.97 2.68
CA ARG A 250 5.50 -22.86 2.00
C ARG A 250 5.59 -23.15 0.51
N ASP A 251 5.91 -24.39 0.14
CA ASP A 251 5.88 -24.85 -1.25
C ASP A 251 4.47 -24.65 -1.86
N ALA A 252 3.42 -25.04 -1.11
CA ALA A 252 2.04 -24.86 -1.53
C ALA A 252 1.65 -23.38 -1.70
N VAL A 253 2.06 -22.51 -0.76
CA VAL A 253 1.83 -21.06 -0.91
C VAL A 253 2.54 -20.53 -2.15
N GLU A 254 3.81 -20.88 -2.35
CA GLU A 254 4.61 -20.37 -3.46
C GLU A 254 3.99 -20.72 -4.82
N VAL A 255 3.56 -21.97 -5.02
CA VAL A 255 2.94 -22.39 -6.29
C VAL A 255 1.59 -21.73 -6.52
N ILE A 256 0.78 -21.54 -5.47
CA ILE A 256 -0.49 -20.83 -5.54
C ILE A 256 -0.25 -19.37 -5.93
N LEU A 257 0.74 -18.70 -5.33
CA LEU A 257 1.06 -17.30 -5.64
C LEU A 257 1.58 -17.11 -7.05
N LYS A 258 2.48 -17.98 -7.51
CA LYS A 258 2.97 -17.97 -8.90
C LYS A 258 1.82 -18.19 -9.89
N SER A 259 0.94 -19.15 -9.61
CA SER A 259 -0.22 -19.46 -10.44
C SER A 259 -1.23 -18.31 -10.45
N PHE A 260 -1.46 -17.70 -9.30
CA PHE A 260 -2.33 -16.54 -9.14
C PHE A 260 -1.84 -15.35 -9.98
N TRP A 261 -0.58 -15.00 -9.84
CA TRP A 261 0.01 -13.89 -10.59
C TRP A 261 0.01 -14.17 -12.10
N LYS A 262 0.36 -15.40 -12.51
CA LYS A 262 0.29 -15.84 -13.92
C LYS A 262 -1.12 -15.71 -14.49
N MET A 263 -2.15 -16.13 -13.75
CA MET A 263 -3.54 -15.98 -14.17
C MET A 263 -3.90 -14.50 -14.38
N LEU A 264 -3.59 -13.64 -13.41
CA LEU A 264 -3.89 -12.20 -13.52
C LEU A 264 -3.18 -11.55 -14.71
N ARG A 265 -1.90 -11.88 -14.96
CA ARG A 265 -1.16 -11.40 -16.14
C ARG A 265 -1.79 -11.83 -17.47
N ASN A 266 -2.44 -12.98 -17.52
CA ASN A 266 -3.10 -13.46 -18.73
C ASN A 266 -4.49 -12.84 -18.94
N THR A 267 -5.18 -12.47 -17.86
CA THR A 267 -6.60 -12.08 -17.89
C THR A 267 -6.84 -10.58 -17.71
N HIS A 268 -5.95 -9.88 -17.01
CA HIS A 268 -6.15 -8.48 -16.57
C HIS A 268 -4.98 -7.55 -16.95
N ARG A 269 -4.01 -8.00 -17.75
CA ARG A 269 -2.95 -7.14 -18.30
C ARG A 269 -3.52 -6.23 -19.39
N LEU A 270 -3.33 -4.92 -19.25
CA LEU A 270 -3.77 -3.95 -20.24
C LEU A 270 -3.00 -4.18 -21.55
N LYS A 271 -3.72 -4.47 -22.63
CA LYS A 271 -3.15 -4.47 -23.97
C LYS A 271 -3.13 -3.04 -24.46
N ILE A 272 -1.94 -2.48 -24.69
CA ILE A 272 -1.81 -1.21 -25.41
C ILE A 272 -2.28 -1.48 -26.85
N VAL A 273 -3.46 -0.99 -27.20
CA VAL A 273 -3.91 -0.95 -28.59
C VAL A 273 -3.12 0.17 -29.25
N LYS A 274 -2.22 -0.21 -30.17
CA LYS A 274 -1.49 0.73 -31.02
C LYS A 274 -2.37 1.20 -32.17
#